data_AF-K9DZ66-F1
#
_entry.id   AF-K9DZ66-F1
#
_cell.length_a   1.000
_cell.length_b   1.000
_cell.length_c   1.000
_cell.angle_alpha   90.00
_cell.angle_beta   90.00
_cell.angle_gamma   90.00
#
_symmetry.space_group_name_H-M   'P 1'
#
loop_
_entity.id
_entity.type
_entity.pdbx_description
1 polymer ?
#
loop_
_entity_poly.entity_id
_entity_poly.type
_entity_poly.pdbx_seq_one_letter_code
_entity_poly.pdbx_strand_id
1 'polypeptide(L)'
;MEVIVKTMTYLKRGTILALLLLALVSLCVNSRNYTYKETVMPEQVKLSPRLQALFERTKILCFGRYAIEVPQEAQLIPGSAVLDSGIEVVSGGLEKAKRRADAKIRKVKWEDDTAEITYSGPGPIADSWQVRYFEDKYNKERNALFFYTYISKGEITFVLDDSISKGENESTVIARQLARAERLRLRAAEALPTEPGFCVEHGFMPSDRYVAQETISAGIYLPSLSDVTFSVSSNKDAYADYDKAEFEQMKRDELSLLARIKGAQETQGASYPKRDVLLSTAIEN
;
A
#
# COMPACT_ATOMS: atom_id res chain seq x y z
N MET A 1 -17.19 9.56 63.58
CA MET A 1 -17.52 8.86 62.31
C MET A 1 -17.02 9.59 61.05
N GLU A 2 -16.63 10.86 61.12
CA GLU A 2 -16.11 11.65 59.97
C GLU A 2 -14.63 11.38 59.59
N VAL A 3 -13.79 10.95 60.53
CA VAL A 3 -12.35 10.78 60.28
C VAL A 3 -12.04 9.57 59.40
N ILE A 4 -12.84 8.50 59.51
CA ILE A 4 -12.65 7.24 58.77
C ILE A 4 -13.06 7.38 57.29
N VAL A 5 -14.05 8.23 56.99
CA VAL A 5 -14.52 8.47 55.62
C VAL A 5 -13.47 9.26 54.82
N LYS A 6 -12.77 10.22 55.45
CA LYS A 6 -11.72 10.99 54.77
C LYS A 6 -10.52 10.11 54.40
N THR A 7 -10.05 9.22 55.28
CA THR A 7 -8.90 8.34 55.01
C THR A 7 -9.17 7.30 53.91
N MET A 8 -10.38 6.73 53.83
CA MET A 8 -10.73 5.83 52.71
C MET A 8 -10.79 6.55 51.35
N THR A 9 -11.12 7.84 51.33
CA THR A 9 -11.20 8.64 50.10
C THR A 9 -9.80 8.98 49.55
N TYR A 10 -8.81 9.22 50.43
CA TYR A 10 -7.42 9.43 50.02
C TYR A 10 -6.76 8.15 49.49
N LEU A 11 -7.06 6.99 50.09
CA LEU A 11 -6.51 5.70 49.66
C LEU A 11 -7.03 5.27 48.27
N LYS A 12 -8.32 5.54 47.97
CA LYS A 12 -8.91 5.31 46.64
C LYS A 12 -8.36 6.26 45.56
N ARG A 13 -8.08 7.52 45.91
CA ARG A 13 -7.48 8.48 44.97
C ARG A 13 -6.03 8.14 44.63
N GLY A 14 -5.25 7.65 45.60
CA GLY A 14 -3.86 7.21 45.37
C GLY A 14 -3.76 5.99 44.45
N THR A 15 -4.68 5.03 44.58
CA THR A 15 -4.71 3.82 43.74
C THR A 15 -5.15 4.11 42.30
N ILE A 16 -6.10 5.02 42.09
CA ILE A 16 -6.50 5.47 40.75
C ILE A 16 -5.36 6.23 40.06
N LEU A 17 -4.63 7.09 40.80
CA LEU A 17 -3.48 7.82 40.25
C LEU A 17 -2.33 6.87 39.85
N ALA A 18 -2.07 5.85 40.67
CA ALA A 18 -1.05 4.84 40.39
C ALA A 18 -1.38 3.99 39.15
N LEU A 19 -2.65 3.60 38.98
CA LEU A 19 -3.10 2.85 37.79
C LEU A 19 -3.04 3.70 36.51
N LEU A 20 -3.36 4.99 36.59
CA LEU A 20 -3.23 5.92 35.45
C LEU A 20 -1.75 6.13 35.06
N LEU A 21 -0.86 6.24 36.04
CA LEU A 21 0.60 6.33 35.81
C LEU A 21 1.15 5.05 35.16
N LEU A 22 0.73 3.87 35.62
CA LEU A 22 1.11 2.60 35.01
C LEU A 22 0.58 2.45 33.57
N ALA A 23 -0.64 2.91 33.30
CA ALA A 23 -1.21 2.93 31.94
C ALA A 23 -0.45 3.89 31.00
N LEU A 24 -0.07 5.08 31.49
CA LEU A 24 0.73 6.04 30.72
C LEU A 24 2.15 5.53 30.43
N VAL A 25 2.81 4.88 31.39
CA VAL A 25 4.13 4.27 31.18
C VAL A 25 4.03 3.13 30.15
N SER A 26 2.97 2.32 30.19
CA SER A 26 2.76 1.25 29.21
C SER A 26 2.49 1.77 27.79
N LEU A 27 1.78 2.91 27.66
CA LEU A 27 1.57 3.60 26.39
C LEU A 27 2.87 4.20 25.81
N CYS A 28 3.77 4.69 26.67
CA CYS A 28 5.07 5.20 26.23
C CYS A 28 6.04 4.08 25.80
N VAL A 29 6.03 2.92 26.47
CA VAL A 29 6.96 1.80 26.19
C VAL A 29 6.62 1.05 24.89
N ASN A 30 5.39 1.15 24.39
CA ASN A 30 5.00 0.58 23.09
C ASN A 30 5.32 1.46 21.88
N SER A 31 5.85 2.67 22.08
CA SER A 31 6.43 3.47 21.00
C SER A 31 7.89 3.06 20.75
N ARG A 32 8.10 1.81 20.32
CA ARG A 32 9.40 1.40 19.77
C ARG A 32 9.59 2.14 18.45
N ASN A 33 10.26 3.28 18.50
CA ASN A 33 10.85 3.90 17.32
C ASN A 33 11.89 2.92 16.77
N TYR A 34 11.56 2.24 15.68
CA TYR A 34 12.52 1.48 14.89
C TYR A 34 13.39 2.49 14.14
N THR A 35 14.34 3.10 14.85
CA THR A 35 15.35 3.96 14.23
C THR A 35 16.39 3.04 13.60
N TYR A 36 16.20 2.70 12.33
CA TYR A 36 17.24 2.06 11.53
C TYR A 36 18.41 3.04 11.43
N LYS A 37 19.59 2.66 11.92
CA LYS A 37 20.81 3.42 11.63
C LYS A 37 21.20 3.08 10.20
N GLU A 38 20.92 3.96 9.24
CA GLU A 38 21.59 3.93 7.95
C GLU A 38 23.07 4.22 8.18
N THR A 39 23.90 3.18 8.20
CA THR A 39 25.26 3.31 8.73
C THR A 39 26.23 4.02 7.79
N VAL A 40 25.99 4.09 6.49
CA VAL A 40 26.83 4.85 5.55
C VAL A 40 26.01 5.18 4.30
N MET A 41 25.64 6.45 4.09
CA MET A 41 25.35 6.90 2.72
C MET A 41 26.68 6.92 1.95
N PRO A 42 26.79 6.27 0.77
CA PRO A 42 28.00 6.31 -0.02
C PRO A 42 28.38 7.76 -0.33
N GLU A 43 29.69 8.00 -0.43
CA GLU A 43 30.27 9.30 -0.76
C GLU A 43 29.55 9.89 -1.99
N GLN A 44 29.14 11.17 -1.92
CA GLN A 44 28.35 11.80 -2.98
C GLN A 44 29.06 11.66 -4.32
N VAL A 45 28.49 10.85 -5.21
CA VAL A 45 29.00 10.70 -6.57
C VAL A 45 28.92 12.05 -7.25
N LYS A 46 30.06 12.58 -7.70
CA LYS A 46 30.10 13.83 -8.46
C LYS A 46 29.25 13.66 -9.72
N LEU A 47 28.10 14.33 -9.75
CA LEU A 47 27.20 14.31 -10.89
C LEU A 47 27.92 14.86 -12.14
N SER A 48 27.71 14.22 -13.28
CA SER A 48 28.15 14.76 -14.56
C SER A 48 27.43 16.08 -14.87
N PRO A 49 27.98 16.98 -15.70
CA PRO A 49 27.31 18.23 -16.06
C PRO A 49 25.88 18.02 -16.60
N ARG A 50 25.65 16.94 -17.34
CA ARG A 50 24.32 16.55 -17.83
C ARG A 50 23.34 16.23 -16.69
N LEU A 51 23.78 15.46 -15.69
CA LEU A 51 22.94 15.11 -14.54
C LEU A 51 22.74 16.31 -13.61
N GLN A 52 23.76 17.17 -13.45
CA GLN A 52 23.59 18.43 -12.71
C GLN A 52 22.48 19.27 -13.34
N ALA A 53 22.54 19.49 -14.66
CA ALA A 53 21.52 20.23 -15.39
C ALA A 53 20.12 19.62 -15.27
N LEU A 54 20.02 18.29 -15.33
CA LEU A 54 18.75 17.57 -15.19
C LEU A 54 18.11 17.78 -13.80
N PHE A 55 18.91 17.84 -12.75
CA PHE A 55 18.47 18.04 -11.37
C PHE A 55 18.49 19.50 -10.91
N GLU A 56 18.75 20.48 -11.80
CA GLU A 56 18.66 21.91 -11.47
C GLU A 56 17.27 22.34 -11.02
N ARG A 57 16.23 21.66 -11.53
CA ARG A 57 14.84 21.85 -11.12
C ARG A 57 14.23 20.50 -10.81
N THR A 58 13.66 20.41 -9.62
CA THR A 58 13.05 19.19 -9.12
C THR A 58 11.60 19.42 -8.73
N LYS A 59 10.87 18.31 -8.66
CA LYS A 59 9.55 18.23 -8.05
C LYS A 59 9.47 16.98 -7.20
N ILE A 60 8.50 16.96 -6.28
CA ILE A 60 8.24 15.80 -5.44
C ILE A 60 7.04 15.05 -5.99
N LEU A 61 7.19 13.75 -6.20
CA LEU A 61 6.11 12.84 -6.58
C LEU A 61 5.67 12.02 -5.36
N CYS A 62 4.37 11.76 -5.25
CA CYS A 62 3.79 10.94 -4.18
C CYS A 62 3.23 9.62 -4.72
N PHE A 63 3.58 8.50 -4.10
CA PHE A 63 3.10 7.16 -4.45
C PHE A 63 3.07 6.25 -3.20
N GLY A 64 1.94 5.61 -2.95
CA GLY A 64 1.70 4.90 -1.68
C GLY A 64 1.95 5.81 -0.50
N ARG A 65 2.81 5.40 0.44
CA ARG A 65 3.21 6.23 1.60
C ARG A 65 4.52 7.00 1.40
N TYR A 66 5.08 6.97 0.20
CA TYR A 66 6.40 7.51 -0.09
C TYR A 66 6.30 8.78 -0.94
N ALA A 67 7.32 9.60 -0.80
CA ALA A 67 7.58 10.74 -1.64
C ALA A 67 9.00 10.63 -2.19
N ILE A 68 9.20 11.01 -3.44
CA ILE A 68 10.50 11.03 -4.09
C ILE A 68 10.71 12.35 -4.82
N GLU A 69 11.87 12.95 -4.60
CA GLU A 69 12.32 14.10 -5.36
C GLU A 69 12.91 13.63 -6.69
N VAL A 70 12.44 14.23 -7.79
CA VAL A 70 12.80 13.85 -9.16
C VAL A 70 13.02 15.09 -10.01
N PRO A 71 13.72 14.98 -11.15
CA PRO A 71 13.79 16.05 -12.14
C PRO A 71 12.42 16.58 -12.54
N GLN A 72 12.32 17.87 -12.87
CA GLN A 72 11.06 18.51 -13.26
C GLN A 72 10.34 17.79 -14.42
N GLU A 73 11.10 17.25 -15.38
CA GLU A 73 10.58 16.52 -16.54
C GLU A 73 10.04 15.12 -16.22
N ALA A 74 10.30 14.61 -15.02
CA ALA A 74 9.96 13.25 -14.66
C ALA A 74 8.44 13.03 -14.69
N GLN A 75 8.07 11.85 -15.20
CA GLN A 75 6.69 11.38 -15.26
C GLN A 75 6.55 10.16 -14.36
N LEU A 76 5.55 10.20 -13.47
CA LEU A 76 5.17 9.04 -12.66
C LEU A 76 4.34 8.10 -13.53
N ILE A 77 4.80 6.86 -13.70
CA ILE A 77 4.02 5.80 -14.32
C ILE A 77 3.44 4.96 -13.19
N PRO A 78 2.12 5.03 -12.92
CA PRO A 78 1.52 4.26 -11.85
C PRO A 78 1.61 2.76 -12.17
N GLY A 79 2.00 1.97 -11.17
CA GLY A 79 1.94 0.52 -11.20
C GLY A 79 0.76 -0.01 -10.38
N SER A 80 0.92 -1.22 -9.85
CA SER A 80 -0.08 -1.82 -8.96
C SER A 80 -0.16 -1.06 -7.65
N ALA A 81 -1.38 -0.81 -7.17
CA ALA A 81 -1.64 -0.18 -5.88
C ALA A 81 -2.61 -1.06 -5.08
N VAL A 82 -2.20 -1.46 -3.88
CA VAL A 82 -2.99 -2.25 -2.94
C VAL A 82 -2.96 -1.55 -1.59
N LEU A 83 -4.15 -1.28 -1.05
CA LEU A 83 -4.37 -0.84 0.33
C LEU A 83 -5.62 -1.56 0.83
N ASP A 84 -5.43 -2.58 1.66
CA ASP A 84 -6.37 -3.67 1.98
C ASP A 84 -6.65 -4.58 0.77
N SER A 85 -7.01 -3.99 -0.36
CA SER A 85 -7.18 -4.64 -1.64
C SER A 85 -6.74 -3.71 -2.78
N GLY A 86 -6.76 -4.21 -4.00
CA GLY A 86 -6.40 -3.48 -5.21
C GLY A 86 -7.20 -2.19 -5.41
N ILE A 87 -6.50 -1.22 -5.99
CA ILE A 87 -7.04 0.07 -6.42
C ILE A 87 -6.58 0.28 -7.85
N GLU A 88 -7.51 0.23 -8.80
CA GLU A 88 -7.29 0.64 -10.18
C GLU A 88 -7.82 2.07 -10.37
N VAL A 89 -7.14 2.86 -11.19
CA VAL A 89 -7.58 4.20 -11.55
C VAL A 89 -7.87 4.21 -13.03
N VAL A 90 -9.06 4.68 -13.39
CA VAL A 90 -9.48 4.74 -14.78
C VAL A 90 -10.15 6.06 -15.11
N SER A 91 -9.93 6.52 -16.34
CA SER A 91 -10.63 7.70 -16.86
C SER A 91 -12.08 7.39 -17.22
N GLY A 92 -12.91 8.42 -17.12
CA GLY A 92 -14.34 8.54 -17.37
C GLY A 92 -15.17 8.26 -16.13
N GLY A 93 -16.14 9.14 -15.86
CA GLY A 93 -17.05 9.04 -14.71
C GLY A 93 -18.07 7.90 -14.80
N LEU A 94 -19.19 8.06 -14.10
CA LEU A 94 -20.12 6.97 -13.76
C LEU A 94 -20.65 6.18 -14.95
N GLU A 95 -20.96 6.83 -16.08
CA GLU A 95 -21.48 6.12 -17.26
C GLU A 95 -20.42 5.22 -17.91
N LYS A 96 -19.13 5.58 -17.84
CA LYS A 96 -18.06 4.68 -18.27
C LYS A 96 -17.79 3.60 -17.22
N ALA A 97 -17.95 3.91 -15.94
CA ALA A 97 -17.89 2.93 -14.86
C ALA A 97 -18.94 1.82 -15.02
N LYS A 98 -20.21 2.17 -15.29
CA LYS A 98 -21.29 1.22 -15.56
C LYS A 98 -20.99 0.33 -16.78
N ARG A 99 -20.52 0.92 -17.89
CA ARG A 99 -20.11 0.14 -19.07
C ARG A 99 -18.96 -0.83 -18.78
N ARG A 100 -18.02 -0.44 -17.91
CA ARG A 100 -16.95 -1.33 -17.43
C ARG A 100 -17.49 -2.45 -16.54
N ALA A 101 -18.43 -2.15 -15.65
CA ALA A 101 -19.13 -3.15 -14.84
C ALA A 101 -19.84 -4.19 -15.72
N ASP A 102 -20.56 -3.75 -16.76
CA ASP A 102 -21.21 -4.65 -17.72
C ASP A 102 -20.18 -5.49 -18.50
N ALA A 103 -19.05 -4.89 -18.87
CA ALA A 103 -17.95 -5.61 -19.52
C ALA A 103 -17.32 -6.67 -18.60
N LYS A 104 -17.15 -6.37 -17.32
CA LYS A 104 -16.69 -7.32 -16.30
C LYS A 104 -17.68 -8.48 -16.14
N ILE A 105 -18.98 -8.20 -16.06
CA ILE A 105 -20.02 -9.23 -16.00
C ILE A 105 -19.97 -10.14 -17.23
N ARG A 106 -19.86 -9.55 -18.44
CA ARG A 106 -19.73 -10.34 -19.68
C ARG A 106 -18.46 -11.19 -19.69
N LYS A 107 -17.34 -10.64 -19.22
CA LYS A 107 -16.06 -11.35 -19.15
C LYS A 107 -16.15 -12.54 -18.19
N VAL A 108 -16.65 -12.33 -16.98
CA VAL A 108 -16.80 -13.39 -15.97
C VAL A 108 -17.69 -14.53 -16.49
N LYS A 109 -18.85 -14.20 -17.08
CA LYS A 109 -19.76 -15.20 -17.68
C LYS A 109 -19.22 -15.86 -18.94
N TRP A 110 -18.29 -15.21 -19.64
CA TRP A 110 -17.55 -15.86 -20.70
C TRP A 110 -16.66 -16.92 -20.05
N GLU A 111 -15.78 -16.48 -19.15
CA GLU A 111 -14.69 -17.27 -18.54
C GLU A 111 -15.18 -18.55 -17.88
N ASP A 112 -16.35 -18.51 -17.25
CA ASP A 112 -17.00 -19.68 -16.67
C ASP A 112 -18.54 -19.54 -16.76
N ASP A 113 -19.21 -20.56 -17.30
CA ASP A 113 -20.68 -20.56 -17.46
C ASP A 113 -21.42 -20.84 -16.15
N THR A 114 -20.71 -21.31 -15.12
CA THR A 114 -21.20 -21.50 -13.76
C THR A 114 -21.05 -20.25 -12.88
N ALA A 115 -20.43 -19.18 -13.42
CA ALA A 115 -20.31 -17.91 -12.72
C ALA A 115 -21.67 -17.30 -12.40
N GLU A 116 -21.79 -16.68 -11.23
CA GLU A 116 -23.04 -16.11 -10.75
C GLU A 116 -22.87 -14.64 -10.37
N ILE A 117 -23.70 -13.77 -10.96
CA ILE A 117 -23.78 -12.36 -10.56
C ILE A 117 -24.86 -12.22 -9.50
N THR A 118 -24.47 -11.92 -8.27
CA THR A 118 -25.40 -11.77 -7.14
C THR A 118 -25.92 -10.33 -7.03
N TYR A 119 -25.15 -9.35 -7.52
CA TYR A 119 -25.54 -7.94 -7.50
C TYR A 119 -24.88 -7.15 -8.64
N SER A 120 -25.62 -6.25 -9.27
CA SER A 120 -25.09 -5.19 -10.14
C SER A 120 -25.99 -3.97 -10.03
N GLY A 121 -25.49 -2.93 -9.37
CA GLY A 121 -26.33 -1.79 -9.01
C GLY A 121 -25.54 -0.62 -8.44
N PRO A 122 -26.24 0.39 -7.91
CA PRO A 122 -25.61 1.49 -7.16
C PRO A 122 -24.63 0.95 -6.11
N GLY A 123 -23.47 1.58 -6.01
CA GLY A 123 -22.46 1.23 -5.03
C GLY A 123 -22.74 1.83 -3.64
N PRO A 124 -21.78 1.71 -2.70
CA PRO A 124 -21.97 2.10 -1.31
C PRO A 124 -22.09 3.62 -1.10
N ILE A 125 -21.70 4.45 -2.09
CA ILE A 125 -21.80 5.92 -2.03
C ILE A 125 -22.46 6.48 -3.31
N ALA A 126 -22.82 7.76 -3.29
CA ALA A 126 -23.25 8.48 -4.49
C ALA A 126 -22.19 8.39 -5.60
N ASP A 127 -22.63 8.41 -6.86
CA ASP A 127 -21.77 8.30 -8.04
C ASP A 127 -20.86 7.06 -8.03
N SER A 128 -21.36 5.94 -7.50
CA SER A 128 -20.68 4.66 -7.54
C SER A 128 -21.57 3.54 -8.07
N TRP A 129 -20.93 2.49 -8.60
CA TRP A 129 -21.56 1.26 -9.06
C TRP A 129 -20.82 0.06 -8.45
N GLN A 130 -21.52 -1.01 -8.13
CA GLN A 130 -20.90 -2.21 -7.57
C GLN A 130 -21.41 -3.46 -8.27
N VAL A 131 -20.48 -4.37 -8.56
CA VAL A 131 -20.77 -5.73 -9.02
C VAL A 131 -20.32 -6.69 -7.92
N ARG A 132 -21.18 -7.66 -7.60
CA ARG A 132 -20.86 -8.79 -6.72
C ARG A 132 -21.09 -10.09 -7.46
N TYR A 133 -20.15 -11.01 -7.35
CA TYR A 133 -20.22 -12.23 -8.14
C TYR A 133 -19.36 -13.35 -7.56
N PHE A 134 -19.74 -14.58 -7.87
CA PHE A 134 -18.87 -15.76 -7.76
C PHE A 134 -18.26 -16.02 -9.13
N GLU A 135 -16.94 -16.22 -9.18
CA GLU A 135 -16.22 -16.48 -10.44
C GLU A 135 -16.59 -17.83 -11.08
N ASP A 136 -16.93 -18.81 -10.24
CA ASP A 136 -17.32 -20.16 -10.65
C ASP A 136 -18.10 -20.86 -9.52
N LYS A 137 -18.58 -22.06 -9.78
CA LYS A 137 -19.29 -22.90 -8.79
C LYS A 137 -18.47 -23.21 -7.53
N TYR A 138 -17.14 -23.34 -7.62
CA TYR A 138 -16.29 -23.68 -6.49
C TYR A 138 -16.13 -22.48 -5.55
N ASN A 139 -16.02 -21.28 -6.11
CA ASN A 139 -16.05 -20.04 -5.36
C ASN A 139 -17.39 -19.87 -4.65
N LYS A 140 -18.51 -20.22 -5.30
CA LYS A 140 -19.83 -20.25 -4.64
C LYS A 140 -19.89 -21.26 -3.48
N GLU A 141 -19.43 -22.50 -3.69
CA GLU A 141 -19.40 -23.53 -2.64
C GLU A 141 -18.56 -23.12 -1.42
N ARG A 142 -17.50 -22.34 -1.66
CA ARG A 142 -16.61 -21.82 -0.61
C ARG A 142 -17.03 -20.44 -0.07
N ASN A 143 -18.13 -19.87 -0.58
CA ASN A 143 -18.59 -18.53 -0.26
C ASN A 143 -17.52 -17.44 -0.51
N ALA A 144 -16.70 -17.61 -1.55
CA ALA A 144 -15.71 -16.64 -2.02
C ALA A 144 -16.36 -15.61 -2.95
N LEU A 145 -17.20 -14.74 -2.37
CA LEU A 145 -17.88 -13.69 -3.11
C LEU A 145 -16.92 -12.53 -3.40
N PHE A 146 -16.80 -12.15 -4.67
CA PHE A 146 -15.98 -11.03 -5.11
C PHE A 146 -16.79 -9.74 -5.26
N PHE A 147 -16.13 -8.62 -5.04
CA PHE A 147 -16.70 -7.27 -5.13
C PHE A 147 -15.83 -6.45 -6.08
N TYR A 148 -16.48 -5.74 -7.00
CA TYR A 148 -15.85 -4.68 -7.79
C TYR A 148 -16.67 -3.41 -7.60
N THR A 149 -16.10 -2.43 -6.89
CA THR A 149 -16.75 -1.15 -6.59
C THR A 149 -16.11 -0.04 -7.41
N TYR A 150 -16.87 0.55 -8.32
CA TYR A 150 -16.46 1.67 -9.16
C TYR A 150 -16.93 2.98 -8.51
N ILE A 151 -16.01 3.85 -8.13
CA ILE A 151 -16.26 5.11 -7.44
C ILE A 151 -15.87 6.26 -8.37
N SER A 152 -16.86 6.96 -8.91
CA SER A 152 -16.63 8.10 -9.80
C SER A 152 -16.50 9.39 -9.00
N LYS A 153 -15.47 10.17 -9.29
CA LYS A 153 -15.27 11.54 -8.79
C LYS A 153 -14.91 12.41 -9.98
N GLY A 154 -15.92 13.07 -10.56
CA GLY A 154 -15.79 13.76 -11.84
C GLY A 154 -15.43 12.79 -12.98
N GLU A 155 -14.35 13.09 -13.70
CA GLU A 155 -13.87 12.28 -14.84
C GLU A 155 -12.95 11.13 -14.43
N ILE A 156 -12.68 10.93 -13.14
CA ILE A 156 -11.86 9.83 -12.65
C ILE A 156 -12.76 8.83 -11.95
N THR A 157 -12.57 7.55 -12.25
CA THR A 157 -13.18 6.43 -11.53
C THR A 157 -12.09 5.61 -10.87
N PHE A 158 -12.25 5.37 -9.57
CA PHE A 158 -11.44 4.41 -8.83
C PHE A 158 -12.17 3.08 -8.78
N VAL A 159 -11.49 1.98 -9.05
CA VAL A 159 -12.05 0.63 -8.94
C VAL A 159 -11.40 -0.05 -7.75
N LEU A 160 -12.21 -0.39 -6.76
CA LEU A 160 -11.80 -1.17 -5.61
C LEU A 160 -12.26 -2.61 -5.82
N ASP A 161 -11.33 -3.55 -5.85
CA ASP A 161 -11.67 -4.97 -5.75
C ASP A 161 -11.76 -5.40 -4.29
N ASP A 162 -12.40 -6.52 -3.99
CA ASP A 162 -12.42 -7.16 -2.67
C ASP A 162 -12.97 -8.58 -2.79
N SER A 163 -12.83 -9.35 -1.73
CA SER A 163 -13.48 -10.64 -1.59
C SER A 163 -13.77 -10.97 -0.13
N ILE A 164 -14.73 -11.85 0.12
CA ILE A 164 -14.91 -12.42 1.46
C ILE A 164 -13.64 -13.18 1.88
N SER A 165 -13.01 -12.73 2.95
CA SER A 165 -11.90 -13.45 3.60
C SER A 165 -12.40 -14.40 4.70
N LYS A 166 -11.51 -15.26 5.21
CA LYS A 166 -11.85 -16.22 6.28
C LYS A 166 -12.40 -15.51 7.52
N GLY A 167 -13.61 -15.88 7.93
CA GLY A 167 -14.29 -15.30 9.09
C GLY A 167 -15.06 -14.01 8.80
N GLU A 168 -15.03 -13.54 7.55
CA GLU A 168 -15.85 -12.42 7.10
C GLU A 168 -17.18 -12.91 6.50
N ASN A 169 -18.12 -11.98 6.39
CA ASN A 169 -19.36 -12.17 5.64
C ASN A 169 -19.54 -10.99 4.68
N GLU A 170 -20.56 -11.05 3.84
CA GLU A 170 -20.84 -10.01 2.86
C GLU A 170 -21.03 -8.62 3.49
N SER A 171 -21.67 -8.51 4.66
CA SER A 171 -21.88 -7.20 5.29
C SER A 171 -20.58 -6.57 5.80
N THR A 172 -19.62 -7.36 6.28
CA THR A 172 -18.28 -6.90 6.64
C THR A 172 -17.55 -6.32 5.43
N VAL A 173 -17.60 -6.99 4.28
CA VAL A 173 -16.95 -6.52 3.05
C VAL A 173 -17.62 -5.25 2.53
N ILE A 174 -18.95 -5.17 2.54
CA ILE A 174 -19.70 -3.96 2.17
C ILE A 174 -19.30 -2.78 3.06
N ALA A 175 -19.21 -2.98 4.37
CA ALA A 175 -18.79 -1.93 5.30
C ALA A 175 -17.34 -1.48 5.06
N ARG A 176 -16.42 -2.41 4.77
CA ARG A 176 -15.04 -2.07 4.39
C ARG A 176 -15.00 -1.26 3.09
N GLN A 177 -15.75 -1.67 2.07
CA GLN A 177 -15.84 -0.99 0.80
C GLN A 177 -16.41 0.44 0.93
N LEU A 178 -17.46 0.61 1.74
CA LEU A 178 -18.00 1.93 2.10
C LEU A 178 -16.92 2.82 2.75
N ALA A 179 -16.27 2.33 3.81
CA ALA A 179 -15.25 3.09 4.54
C ALA A 179 -14.04 3.45 3.66
N ARG A 180 -13.69 2.63 2.66
CA ARG A 180 -12.65 2.96 1.67
C ARG A 180 -13.15 4.01 0.68
N ALA A 181 -14.38 3.87 0.18
CA ALA A 181 -14.96 4.79 -0.78
C ALA A 181 -15.13 6.22 -0.24
N GLU A 182 -15.51 6.36 1.02
CA GLU A 182 -15.66 7.66 1.70
C GLU A 182 -14.34 8.38 1.90
N ARG A 183 -13.27 7.64 2.22
CA ARG A 183 -11.92 8.20 2.45
C ARG A 183 -11.20 8.55 1.16
N LEU A 184 -11.55 7.92 0.06
CA LEU A 184 -10.90 8.17 -1.21
C LEU A 184 -11.26 9.57 -1.72
N ARG A 185 -10.25 10.40 -2.01
CA ARG A 185 -10.45 11.74 -2.56
C ARG A 185 -9.59 11.98 -3.78
N LEU A 186 -10.07 12.87 -4.65
CA LEU A 186 -9.28 13.37 -5.77
C LEU A 186 -8.08 14.15 -5.25
N ARG A 187 -6.98 14.04 -6.00
CA ARG A 187 -5.75 14.77 -5.78
C ARG A 187 -5.15 15.11 -7.13
N ALA A 188 -4.70 16.35 -7.31
CA ALA A 188 -3.88 16.69 -8.48
C ALA A 188 -2.59 15.87 -8.47
N ALA A 189 -2.08 15.47 -9.64
CA ALA A 189 -0.94 14.56 -9.74
C ALA A 189 0.28 15.01 -8.92
N GLU A 190 0.54 16.32 -8.90
CA GLU A 190 1.70 16.94 -8.22
C GLU A 190 1.37 17.48 -6.82
N ALA A 191 0.11 17.41 -6.37
CA ALA A 191 -0.24 17.89 -5.04
C ALA A 191 0.24 16.90 -3.97
N LEU A 192 1.00 17.38 -2.98
CA LEU A 192 1.46 16.54 -1.87
C LEU A 192 0.46 16.60 -0.71
N PRO A 193 -0.05 15.44 -0.24
CA PRO A 193 -0.84 15.40 0.98
C PRO A 193 0.01 15.81 2.19
N THR A 194 -0.54 16.63 3.08
CA THR A 194 0.11 17.02 4.34
C THR A 194 -0.27 16.12 5.52
N GLU A 195 -1.27 15.26 5.34
CA GLU A 195 -1.71 14.30 6.35
C GLU A 195 -1.26 12.87 6.00
N PRO A 196 -1.16 11.96 6.99
CA PRO A 196 -0.82 10.56 6.74
C PRO A 196 -1.83 9.86 5.84
N GLY A 197 -1.33 9.08 4.88
CA GLY A 197 -2.18 8.27 4.03
C GLY A 197 -1.43 7.65 2.86
N PHE A 198 -2.21 7.27 1.85
CA PHE A 198 -1.74 6.50 0.72
C PHE A 198 -2.12 7.19 -0.60
N CYS A 199 -1.10 7.60 -1.36
CA CYS A 199 -1.24 8.19 -2.68
C CYS A 199 -1.46 7.11 -3.74
N VAL A 200 -2.48 7.31 -4.57
CA VAL A 200 -2.69 6.59 -5.83
C VAL A 200 -2.69 7.59 -6.97
N GLU A 201 -2.75 7.10 -8.21
CA GLU A 201 -2.91 7.97 -9.37
C GLU A 201 -4.17 8.83 -9.21
N HIS A 202 -4.04 10.15 -9.37
CA HIS A 202 -5.12 11.14 -9.21
C HIS A 202 -5.88 11.10 -7.87
N GLY A 203 -5.38 10.39 -6.86
CA GLY A 203 -6.11 10.14 -5.63
C GLY A 203 -5.26 10.08 -4.39
N PHE A 204 -5.95 10.09 -3.25
CA PHE A 204 -5.37 9.92 -1.93
C PHE A 204 -6.38 9.29 -1.00
N MET A 205 -5.92 8.39 -0.14
CA MET A 205 -6.70 7.81 0.94
C MET A 205 -6.04 8.13 2.29
N PRO A 206 -6.62 9.05 3.10
CA PRO A 206 -6.12 9.33 4.44
C PRO A 206 -6.12 8.07 5.31
N SER A 207 -5.00 7.81 5.96
CA SER A 207 -4.84 6.69 6.89
C SER A 207 -3.54 6.86 7.69
N ASP A 208 -3.68 6.98 9.00
CA ASP A 208 -2.59 6.86 9.96
C ASP A 208 -2.39 5.39 10.42
N ARG A 209 -3.31 4.50 10.03
CA ARG A 209 -3.30 3.09 10.44
C ARG A 209 -2.41 2.28 9.50
N TYR A 210 -1.54 1.48 10.10
CA TYR A 210 -0.67 0.50 9.45
C TYR A 210 -1.17 -0.93 9.70
N VAL A 211 -2.49 -1.17 9.57
CA VAL A 211 -3.08 -2.50 9.79
C VAL A 211 -3.32 -3.27 8.50
N ALA A 212 -3.49 -2.56 7.39
CA ALA A 212 -3.73 -3.10 6.07
C ALA A 212 -2.49 -3.74 5.47
N GLN A 213 -2.66 -4.70 4.56
CA GLN A 213 -1.61 -5.03 3.60
C GLN A 213 -1.50 -3.89 2.60
N GLU A 214 -0.26 -3.50 2.30
CA GLU A 214 0.03 -2.35 1.46
C GLU A 214 1.10 -2.71 0.45
N THR A 215 0.77 -2.60 -0.84
CA THR A 215 1.77 -2.71 -1.90
C THR A 215 1.60 -1.56 -2.88
N ILE A 216 2.71 -1.03 -3.37
CA ILE A 216 2.70 -0.01 -4.40
C ILE A 216 3.88 -0.25 -5.34
N SER A 217 3.66 -0.11 -6.64
CA SER A 217 4.73 0.05 -7.61
C SER A 217 4.53 1.30 -8.44
N ALA A 218 5.64 1.90 -8.85
CA ALA A 218 5.66 3.05 -9.73
C ALA A 218 6.92 3.01 -10.59
N GLY A 219 6.77 3.42 -11.85
CA GLY A 219 7.88 3.78 -12.73
C GLY A 219 8.14 5.28 -12.68
N ILE A 220 9.39 5.67 -12.86
CA ILE A 220 9.78 7.06 -13.09
C ILE A 220 10.43 7.11 -14.46
N TYR A 221 9.77 7.83 -15.37
CA TYR A 221 10.23 8.02 -16.74
C TYR A 221 10.83 9.42 -16.90
N LEU A 222 12.01 9.48 -17.51
CA LEU A 222 12.74 10.71 -17.78
C LEU A 222 12.86 10.87 -19.30
N PRO A 223 12.11 11.80 -19.92
CA PRO A 223 12.13 11.97 -21.37
C PRO A 223 13.52 12.24 -21.95
N SER A 224 14.39 12.96 -21.23
CA SER A 224 15.78 13.23 -21.67
C SER A 224 16.72 12.04 -21.54
N LEU A 225 16.28 10.96 -20.88
CA LEU A 225 16.98 9.69 -20.65
C LEU A 225 16.06 8.51 -21.00
N SER A 226 15.52 8.51 -22.23
CA SER A 226 14.50 7.55 -22.66
C SER A 226 14.94 6.08 -22.67
N ASP A 227 16.25 5.83 -22.63
CA ASP A 227 16.89 4.51 -22.52
C ASP A 227 17.02 4.03 -21.06
N VAL A 228 16.67 4.87 -20.10
CA VAL A 228 16.73 4.56 -18.67
C VAL A 228 15.32 4.40 -18.12
N THR A 229 15.13 3.35 -17.33
CA THR A 229 13.88 3.13 -16.58
C THR A 229 14.20 2.99 -15.11
N PHE A 230 13.49 3.77 -14.29
CA PHE A 230 13.51 3.63 -12.84
C PHE A 230 12.19 3.02 -12.40
N SER A 231 12.25 2.05 -11.50
CA SER A 231 11.07 1.52 -10.84
C SER A 231 11.29 1.50 -9.34
N VAL A 232 10.24 1.83 -8.61
CA VAL A 232 10.20 1.76 -7.15
C VAL A 232 9.00 0.91 -6.78
N SER A 233 9.23 -0.06 -5.90
CA SER A 233 8.17 -0.89 -5.34
C SER A 233 8.31 -0.99 -3.84
N SER A 234 7.20 -0.91 -3.14
CA SER A 234 7.11 -1.23 -1.71
C SER A 234 6.08 -2.32 -1.50
N ASN A 235 6.44 -3.29 -0.68
CA ASN A 235 5.58 -4.36 -0.25
C ASN A 235 5.73 -4.49 1.27
N LYS A 236 4.67 -4.11 1.99
CA LYS A 236 4.64 -4.22 3.43
C LYS A 236 4.68 -5.69 3.85
N ASP A 237 5.39 -5.97 4.94
CA ASP A 237 5.47 -7.31 5.55
C ASP A 237 5.87 -8.40 4.54
N ALA A 238 6.80 -8.06 3.63
CA ALA A 238 7.34 -8.96 2.61
C ALA A 238 8.29 -10.03 3.19
N TYR A 239 7.79 -10.83 4.14
CA TYR A 239 8.51 -11.89 4.84
C TYR A 239 8.51 -13.23 4.08
N ALA A 240 8.08 -13.25 2.82
CA ALA A 240 7.76 -14.46 2.05
C ALA A 240 6.71 -15.32 2.79
N ASP A 241 6.90 -16.65 2.85
CA ASP A 241 5.99 -17.59 3.52
C ASP A 241 6.30 -17.75 5.02
N TYR A 242 7.20 -16.92 5.56
CA TYR A 242 7.64 -16.98 6.96
C TYR A 242 6.85 -16.02 7.84
N ASP A 243 6.66 -16.40 9.10
CA ASP A 243 6.22 -15.41 10.07
C ASP A 243 7.33 -14.39 10.32
N LYS A 244 6.96 -13.23 10.88
CA LYS A 244 7.92 -12.15 11.11
C LYS A 244 9.08 -12.60 11.99
N ALA A 245 8.85 -13.36 13.05
CA ALA A 245 9.91 -13.74 13.97
C ALA A 245 10.91 -14.70 13.29
N GLU A 246 10.40 -15.68 12.55
CA GLU A 246 11.21 -16.60 11.77
C GLU A 246 12.01 -15.85 10.69
N PHE A 247 11.36 -14.93 9.96
CA PHE A 247 12.05 -14.14 8.95
C PHE A 247 13.21 -13.35 9.53
N GLU A 248 12.96 -12.61 10.61
CA GLU A 248 13.95 -11.76 11.26
C GLU A 248 15.15 -12.56 11.81
N GLN A 249 14.90 -13.75 12.36
CA GLN A 249 15.95 -14.53 13.02
C GLN A 249 16.73 -15.42 12.06
N MET A 250 16.07 -15.95 11.02
CA MET A 250 16.62 -17.05 10.22
C MET A 250 16.79 -16.72 8.75
N LYS A 251 16.01 -15.75 8.22
CA LYS A 251 15.90 -15.55 6.77
C LYS A 251 16.31 -14.17 6.28
N ARG A 252 16.37 -13.15 7.14
CA ARG A 252 16.70 -11.77 6.76
C ARG A 252 18.01 -11.69 5.98
N ASP A 253 19.05 -12.38 6.45
CA ASP A 253 20.36 -12.32 5.80
C ASP A 253 20.37 -13.12 4.49
N GLU A 254 19.78 -14.33 4.49
CA GLU A 254 19.67 -15.22 3.33
C GLU A 254 18.85 -14.59 2.19
N LEU A 255 17.75 -13.92 2.53
CA LEU A 255 16.81 -13.31 1.59
C LEU A 255 17.11 -11.84 1.30
N SER A 256 18.21 -11.29 1.85
CA SER A 256 18.68 -9.95 1.55
C SER A 256 19.01 -9.80 0.06
N LEU A 257 18.94 -8.57 -0.47
CA LEU A 257 19.25 -8.29 -1.87
C LEU A 257 20.66 -8.77 -2.27
N LEU A 258 21.66 -8.51 -1.42
CA LEU A 258 23.05 -8.88 -1.69
C LEU A 258 23.25 -10.40 -1.69
N ALA A 259 22.65 -11.11 -0.72
CA ALA A 259 22.71 -12.57 -0.67
C ALA A 259 22.04 -13.20 -1.90
N ARG A 260 20.89 -12.67 -2.32
CA ARG A 260 20.18 -13.13 -3.53
C ARG A 260 20.97 -12.88 -4.82
N ILE A 261 21.64 -11.72 -4.94
CA ILE A 261 22.52 -11.45 -6.09
C ILE A 261 23.69 -12.44 -6.11
N LYS A 262 24.33 -12.69 -4.96
CA LYS A 262 25.42 -13.67 -4.85
C LYS A 262 24.96 -15.09 -5.18
N GLY A 263 23.81 -15.52 -4.65
CA GLY A 263 23.24 -16.84 -4.98
C GLY A 263 22.92 -16.98 -6.47
N ALA A 264 22.46 -15.92 -7.13
CA ALA A 264 22.24 -15.92 -8.58
C ALA A 264 23.57 -16.04 -9.37
N GLN A 265 24.63 -15.38 -8.91
CA GLN A 265 25.98 -15.51 -9.49
C GLN A 265 26.51 -16.94 -9.37
N GLU A 266 26.40 -17.54 -8.18
CA GLU A 266 26.84 -18.91 -7.91
C GLU A 266 26.07 -19.93 -8.76
N THR A 267 24.73 -19.77 -8.84
CA THR A 267 23.87 -20.67 -9.61
C THR A 267 24.14 -20.61 -11.11
N GLN A 268 24.37 -19.42 -11.66
CA GLN A 268 24.58 -19.25 -13.10
C GLN A 268 26.04 -19.47 -13.52
N GLY A 269 26.99 -19.37 -12.58
CA GLY A 269 28.41 -19.60 -12.82
C GLY A 269 28.92 -18.79 -14.03
N ALA A 270 29.50 -19.50 -15.01
CA ALA A 270 30.02 -18.89 -16.24
C ALA A 270 28.94 -18.21 -17.12
N SER A 271 27.66 -18.52 -16.91
CA SER A 271 26.54 -17.90 -17.64
C SER A 271 26.08 -16.58 -17.01
N TYR A 272 26.54 -16.26 -15.79
CA TYR A 272 26.20 -14.98 -15.19
C TYR A 272 26.85 -13.84 -16.00
N PRO A 273 26.10 -12.80 -16.40
CA PRO A 273 26.65 -11.72 -17.21
C PRO A 273 27.86 -11.06 -16.55
N LYS A 274 28.96 -10.92 -17.29
CA LYS A 274 30.11 -10.12 -16.83
C LYS A 274 29.66 -8.67 -16.71
N ARG A 275 29.87 -8.08 -15.53
CA ARG A 275 29.47 -6.71 -15.21
C ARG A 275 30.56 -6.06 -14.39
N ASP A 276 30.80 -4.78 -14.65
CA ASP A 276 31.60 -3.95 -13.76
C ASP A 276 30.71 -3.50 -12.59
N VAL A 277 31.13 -3.82 -11.37
CA VAL A 277 30.41 -3.38 -10.16
C VAL A 277 30.84 -1.96 -9.86
N LEU A 278 29.91 -1.01 -10.05
CA LEU A 278 30.17 0.40 -9.79
C LEU A 278 30.10 0.75 -8.29
N LEU A 279 29.19 0.10 -7.55
CA LEU A 279 29.03 0.28 -6.10
C LEU A 279 28.29 -0.91 -5.49
N SER A 280 28.71 -1.35 -4.31
CA SER A 280 27.95 -2.26 -3.45
C SER A 280 28.24 -1.93 -1.99
N THR A 281 27.21 -1.59 -1.22
CA THR A 281 27.34 -1.31 0.21
C THR A 281 26.52 -2.35 0.97
N ALA A 282 27.17 -3.09 1.86
CA ALA A 282 26.47 -3.90 2.85
C ALA A 282 26.06 -3.00 4.01
N ILE A 283 24.83 -3.16 4.50
CA ILE A 283 24.44 -2.52 5.76
C ILE A 283 24.81 -3.50 6.87
N GLU A 284 25.90 -3.20 7.57
CA GLU A 284 26.29 -3.95 8.77
C GLU A 284 25.31 -3.58 9.90
N ASN A 285 24.67 -4.60 10.47
CA ASN A 285 23.78 -4.47 11.64
C ASN A 285 24.59 -4.41 12.94
#